data_AF-A0A812INS3-F1
#
_entry.id   AF-A0A812INS3-F1
#
_cell.length_a   1.000
_cell.length_b   1.000
_cell.length_c   1.000
_cell.angle_alpha   90.00
_cell.angle_beta   90.00
_cell.angle_gamma   90.00
#
_symmetry.space_group_name_H-M   'P 1'
#
loop_
_entity.id
_entity.type
_entity.pdbx_description
1 polymer ?
#
loop_
_entity_poly.entity_id
_entity_poly.type
_entity_poly.pdbx_seq_one_letter_code
_entity_poly.pdbx_strand_id
1 'polypeptide(L)'
;MRTCKQVDHIDAACLLVAGLSSVQRVVCGGCLDFKVVVKLPAEKYGDWEKAGFAPEEAFLGKLKGIEGISTIETQTYTLEEI
;
A
#
# COMPACT_ATOMS: atom_id res chain seq x y z
N MET A 1 8.72 5.64 -17.44
CA MET A 1 7.43 4.93 -17.61
C MET A 1 7.51 3.39 -17.47
N ARG A 2 8.70 2.76 -17.48
CA ARG A 2 8.83 1.29 -17.31
C ARG A 2 8.59 0.79 -15.87
N THR A 3 8.84 1.62 -14.85
CA THR A 3 8.65 1.26 -13.43
C THR A 3 7.20 1.12 -13.00
N CYS A 4 6.24 1.69 -13.75
CA CYS A 4 4.82 1.62 -13.41
C CYS A 4 4.28 0.17 -13.46
N LYS A 5 4.65 -0.61 -14.48
CA LYS A 5 4.18 -1.99 -14.67
C LYS A 5 4.59 -2.93 -13.53
N GLN A 6 5.74 -2.68 -12.91
CA GLN A 6 6.22 -3.50 -11.80
C GLN A 6 5.33 -3.32 -10.57
N VAL A 7 4.86 -2.08 -10.31
CA VAL A 7 4.01 -1.73 -9.17
C VAL A 7 2.58 -2.25 -9.35
N ASP A 8 2.05 -2.25 -10.59
CA ASP A 8 0.68 -2.73 -10.88
C ASP A 8 0.46 -4.21 -10.48
N HIS A 9 1.50 -5.05 -10.59
CA HIS A 9 1.45 -6.45 -10.14
C HIS A 9 1.56 -6.60 -8.61
N ILE A 10 2.13 -5.61 -7.93
CA ILE A 10 2.31 -5.59 -6.48
C ILE A 10 1.01 -5.12 -5.80
N ASP A 11 0.29 -4.16 -6.40
CA ASP A 11 -1.01 -3.66 -5.94
C ASP A 11 -2.08 -4.76 -5.82
N ALA A 12 -2.03 -5.78 -6.68
CA ALA A 12 -2.96 -6.91 -6.66
C ALA A 12 -2.88 -7.76 -5.40
N ALA A 13 -1.72 -7.83 -4.73
CA ALA A 13 -1.56 -8.59 -3.49
C ALA A 13 -2.35 -7.96 -2.33
N CYS A 14 -2.47 -6.63 -2.30
CA CYS A 14 -3.23 -5.91 -1.27
C CYS A 14 -4.74 -6.17 -1.33
N LEU A 15 -5.26 -6.68 -2.46
CA LEU A 15 -6.67 -7.08 -2.60
C LEU A 15 -7.03 -8.34 -1.79
N LEU A 16 -6.03 -9.06 -1.27
CA LEU A 16 -6.24 -10.27 -0.47
C LEU A 16 -6.47 -9.97 1.02
N VAL A 17 -6.38 -8.70 1.45
CA VAL A 17 -6.66 -8.30 2.82
C VAL A 17 -8.15 -8.50 3.11
N ALA A 18 -8.46 -9.39 4.06
CA ALA A 18 -9.83 -9.69 4.44
C ALA A 18 -10.52 -8.44 5.03
N GLY A 19 -11.67 -8.06 4.49
CA GLY A 19 -12.40 -6.86 4.92
C GLY A 19 -11.88 -5.55 4.32
N LEU A 20 -11.04 -5.61 3.29
CA LEU A 20 -10.61 -4.43 2.54
C LEU A 20 -11.82 -3.65 1.97
N SER A 21 -11.84 -2.34 2.20
CA SER A 21 -12.78 -1.40 1.59
C SER A 21 -12.28 -0.89 0.23
N SER A 22 -10.99 -0.53 0.13
CA SER A 22 -10.40 -0.09 -1.14
C SER A 22 -8.87 -0.15 -1.10
N VAL A 23 -8.27 -0.28 -2.30
CA VAL A 23 -6.85 0.01 -2.54
C VAL A 23 -6.79 1.21 -3.48
N GLN A 24 -6.04 2.25 -3.10
CA GLN A 24 -5.84 3.44 -3.92
C GLN A 24 -4.35 3.67 -4.13
N ARG A 25 -3.96 3.84 -5.40
CA ARG A 25 -2.62 4.31 -5.74
C ARG A 25 -2.69 5.80 -6.09
N VAL A 26 -1.97 6.62 -5.35
CA VAL A 26 -1.87 8.05 -5.60
C VAL A 26 -0.45 8.35 -6.05
N VAL A 27 -0.31 8.98 -7.21
CA VAL A 27 0.99 9.38 -7.77
C VAL A 27 1.07 10.90 -7.75
N CYS A 28 2.13 11.44 -7.15
CA CYS A 28 2.40 12.86 -7.17
C CYS A 28 2.96 13.25 -8.55
N GLY A 29 2.26 14.13 -9.27
CA GLY A 29 2.70 14.61 -10.58
C GLY A 29 3.96 15.49 -10.54
N GLY A 30 4.37 15.97 -9.36
CA GLY A 30 5.54 16.84 -9.20
C GLY A 30 6.83 16.08 -8.86
N CYS A 31 6.82 15.33 -7.76
CA CYS A 31 8.00 14.60 -7.29
C CYS A 31 8.08 13.15 -7.78
N LEU A 32 7.06 12.67 -8.50
CA LEU A 32 6.96 11.28 -8.98
C LEU A 32 6.92 10.21 -7.88
N ASP A 33 6.74 10.63 -6.63
CA ASP A 33 6.44 9.74 -5.52
C ASP A 33 5.07 9.10 -5.70
N PHE A 34 4.90 7.91 -5.14
CA PHE A 34 3.60 7.27 -5.07
C PHE A 34 3.33 6.75 -3.67
N LYS A 35 2.05 6.72 -3.31
CA LYS A 35 1.54 6.05 -2.11
C LYS A 35 0.50 5.02 -2.50
N VAL A 36 0.51 3.90 -1.81
CA VAL A 36 -0.55 2.88 -1.88
C VAL A 36 -1.29 2.93 -0.56
N VAL A 37 -2.59 3.19 -0.63
CA VAL A 37 -3.48 3.30 0.52
C VAL A 37 -4.36 2.07 0.56
N VAL A 38 -4.26 1.31 1.64
CA VAL A 38 -5.10 0.14 1.92
C VAL A 38 -6.11 0.58 2.99
N LYS A 39 -7.37 0.72 2.59
CA LYS A 39 -8.46 1.11 3.50
C LYS A 39 -9.27 -0.11 3.90
N LEU A 40 -9.58 -0.21 5.18
CA LEU A 40 -10.50 -1.18 5.77
C LEU A 40 -11.35 -0.52 6.85
N PRO A 41 -12.50 -1.11 7.24
CA PRO A 41 -13.30 -0.61 8.35
C PRO A 41 -12.48 -0.58 9.64
N ALA A 42 -12.68 0.45 10.48
CA ALA A 42 -11.91 0.63 11.71
C ALA A 42 -11.99 -0.58 12.65
N GLU A 43 -13.14 -1.24 12.72
CA GLU A 43 -13.36 -2.45 13.51
C GLU A 43 -12.51 -3.66 13.06
N LYS A 44 -12.05 -3.67 11.79
CA LYS A 44 -11.22 -4.75 11.23
C LYS A 44 -9.72 -4.47 11.35
N TYR A 45 -9.33 -3.24 11.69
CA TYR A 45 -7.93 -2.84 11.81
C TYR A 45 -7.17 -3.70 12.84
N GLY A 46 -7.77 -3.93 14.01
CA GLY A 46 -7.10 -4.71 15.06
C GLY A 46 -6.81 -6.17 14.68
N ASP A 47 -7.64 -6.76 13.82
CA ASP A 47 -7.38 -8.12 13.31
C ASP A 47 -6.26 -8.12 12.26
N TRP A 48 -6.19 -7.06 11.45
CA TRP A 48 -5.14 -6.90 10.45
C TRP A 48 -3.77 -6.59 11.07
N GLU A 49 -3.74 -5.78 12.13
CA GLU A 49 -2.53 -5.52 12.92
C GLU A 49 -1.99 -6.80 13.57
N LYS A 50 -2.86 -7.63 14.17
CA LYS A 50 -2.47 -8.94 14.72
C LYS A 50 -1.92 -9.91 13.67
N ALA A 51 -2.36 -9.76 12.41
CA ALA A 51 -1.83 -10.50 11.27
C ALA A 51 -0.51 -9.90 10.72
N GLY A 52 0.09 -8.92 11.41
CA GLY A 52 1.34 -8.27 11.01
C GLY A 52 1.18 -7.43 9.74
N PHE A 53 0.00 -6.84 9.54
CA PHE A 53 -0.35 -6.06 8.34
C PHE A 53 -0.17 -6.82 7.03
N ALA A 54 -0.23 -8.16 7.05
CA ALA A 54 -0.05 -8.96 5.84
C ALA A 54 -1.00 -8.50 4.72
N PRO A 55 -0.50 -8.29 3.48
CA PRO A 55 0.81 -8.67 2.95
C PRO A 55 1.89 -7.55 2.94
N GLU A 56 1.82 -6.55 3.81
CA GLU A 56 2.70 -5.36 3.81
C GLU A 56 4.19 -5.70 3.75
N GLU A 57 4.69 -6.63 4.57
CA GLU A 57 6.13 -6.98 4.56
C GLU A 57 6.61 -7.47 3.18
N ALA A 58 5.82 -8.35 2.54
CA ALA A 58 6.13 -8.86 1.20
C ALA A 58 6.05 -7.76 0.13
N PHE A 59 5.14 -6.79 0.31
CA PHE A 59 5.00 -5.61 -0.53
C PHE A 59 6.26 -4.72 -0.43
N LEU A 60 6.66 -4.36 0.79
CA LEU A 60 7.84 -3.53 1.06
C LEU A 60 9.12 -4.21 0.57
N GLY A 61 9.24 -5.53 0.73
CA GLY A 61 10.37 -6.31 0.22
C GLY A 61 10.53 -6.21 -1.30
N LYS A 62 9.42 -6.25 -2.05
CA LYS A 62 9.44 -6.06 -3.51
C LYS A 62 9.81 -4.64 -3.89
N LEU A 63 9.30 -3.63 -3.18
CA LEU A 63 9.63 -2.22 -3.43
C LEU A 63 11.12 -1.93 -3.24
N LYS A 64 11.76 -2.48 -2.20
CA LYS A 64 13.21 -2.34 -1.98
C LYS A 64 14.06 -2.87 -3.14
N GLY A 65 13.53 -3.81 -3.91
CA GLY A 65 14.21 -4.38 -5.08
C GLY A 65 14.03 -3.60 -6.38
N ILE A 66 13.22 -2.52 -6.40
CA ILE A 66 12.98 -1.73 -7.61
C ILE A 66 14.04 -0.64 -7.74
N GLU A 67 14.81 -0.67 -8.81
CA GLU A 67 15.73 0.41 -9.15
C GLU A 67 14.99 1.75 -9.33
N GLY A 68 15.41 2.75 -8.57
CA GLY A 68 14.83 4.10 -8.59
C GLY A 68 13.97 4.46 -7.37
N ILE A 69 13.69 3.51 -6.47
CA ILE A 69 13.08 3.82 -5.17
C ILE A 69 14.19 4.17 -4.18
N SER A 70 14.20 5.41 -3.70
CA SER A 70 15.20 5.92 -2.75
C SER A 70 14.79 5.72 -1.30
N THR A 71 13.51 5.92 -0.99
CA THR A 71 12.95 5.89 0.36
C THR A 71 11.62 5.18 0.36
N ILE A 72 11.35 4.41 1.42
CA ILE A 72 10.07 3.71 1.64
C ILE A 72 9.64 4.02 3.08
N GLU A 73 8.41 4.48 3.23
CA GLU A 73 7.80 4.80 4.52
C GLU A 73 6.42 4.14 4.64
N THR A 74 6.07 3.70 5.84
CA THR A 74 4.76 3.16 6.21
C THR A 74 4.09 4.10 7.19
N GLN A 75 2.80 4.40 6.97
CA GLN A 75 2.04 5.30 7.84
C GLN A 75 0.61 4.80 8.02
N THR A 76 0.19 4.63 9.27
CA THR A 76 -1.21 4.39 9.63
C THR A 76 -1.90 5.73 9.85
N TYR A 77 -3.04 5.94 9.19
CA TYR A 77 -3.89 7.11 9.41
C TYR A 77 -5.36 6.76 9.21
N THR A 78 -6.22 7.54 9.87
CA THR A 78 -7.67 7.40 9.77
C THR A 78 -8.21 8.35 8.71
N LEU A 79 -9.18 7.87 7.92
CA LEU A 79 -9.95 8.68 6.99
C LEU A 79 -11.37 8.86 7.54
N GLU A 80 -11.77 10.10 7.76
CA GLU A 80 -13.14 10.48 8.08
C GLU A 80 -13.78 11.12 6.85
N GLU A 81 -15.01 10.74 6.53
CA GLU A 81 -15.81 11.37 5.49
C GLU A 81 -16.67 12.44 6.17
N ILE A 82 -16.48 13.70 5.79
CA ILE A 82 -17.17 14.89 6.34
C ILE A 82 -18.32 15.28 5.42
#